data_AF-R5MBD5-F1
#
_entry.id   AF-R5MBD5-F1
#
_cell.length_a   1.000
_cell.length_b   1.000
_cell.length_c   1.000
_cell.angle_alpha   90.00
_cell.angle_beta   90.00
_cell.angle_gamma   90.00
#
_symmetry.space_group_name_H-M   'P 1'
#
loop_
_entity.id
_entity.type
_entity.pdbx_description
1 polymer ?
#
loop_
_entity_poly.entity_id
_entity_poly.type
_entity_poly.pdbx_seq_one_letter_code
_entity_poly.pdbx_strand_id
1 'polypeptide(L)'
;MREQQFNYNYYLIRVSNLVRFNYREHCKKIIKILPKLENSIFYYRGVLALFNQNLKVKYHQIRDIDFGKLGLSSTDKEKFVKALDDYVLNKNYEAMNIINHYYNIFLDKMDEITKLHTELKDKNSIYSSIFSKLETRTTETLTASEVEFIANMMNKAKHFTLEDKYLTKLALFWYKSPEFRMSAGSTLSLINFKHKQVPVSYEDISKSANDILMGSISLIDKNYNRSQLDEYFANLKASPCDKKYIIACLINLTTDNIASLKDIILADDFDFTSIDELDTVVNTYNYHLFLLSYLNSKLLMAHRELANNTNAEDKYEVPTNELGEDRNIILSSNDYTSKDKKSYIERDLDDLPEECFSRVRELLTNFKVGNNSGFVIKKLVDIPDTYEIKDSDQIRIVFSKGFGNNYIIKGVFQKKEDTYRDKYVTVSKRPDTFRDANEFSNALEYSKERLEIMLNYLEENARKSNRY
;
A
#
# COMPACT_ATOMS: atom_id res chain seq x y z
N MET A 1 -15.95 13.34 -8.65
CA MET A 1 -15.24 14.26 -7.72
C MET A 1 -14.57 13.55 -6.54
N ARG A 2 -15.24 12.66 -5.78
CA ARG A 2 -14.59 11.99 -4.62
C ARG A 2 -13.43 11.04 -4.98
N GLU A 3 -13.54 10.29 -6.07
CA GLU A 3 -12.44 9.41 -6.56
C GLU A 3 -11.22 10.20 -7.07
N GLN A 4 -11.46 11.33 -7.74
CA GLN A 4 -10.38 12.24 -8.19
C GLN A 4 -9.60 12.85 -7.01
N GLN A 5 -10.28 13.14 -5.90
CA GLN A 5 -9.66 13.60 -4.65
C GLN A 5 -8.86 12.49 -3.93
N PHE A 6 -9.32 11.24 -4.01
CA PHE A 6 -8.65 10.10 -3.39
C PHE A 6 -7.30 9.79 -4.07
N ASN A 7 -7.25 9.85 -5.40
CA ASN A 7 -6.02 9.67 -6.17
C ASN A 7 -5.03 10.84 -6.00
N TYR A 8 -5.53 12.06 -5.73
CA TYR A 8 -4.70 13.25 -5.49
C TYR A 8 -3.88 13.14 -4.20
N ASN A 9 -4.53 12.73 -3.12
CA ASN A 9 -3.87 12.56 -1.82
C ASN A 9 -2.84 11.41 -1.84
N TYR A 10 -3.16 10.31 -2.51
CA TYR A 10 -2.21 9.20 -2.67
C TYR A 10 -0.95 9.62 -3.44
N TYR A 11 -1.13 10.40 -4.51
CA TYR A 11 -0.03 10.94 -5.32
C TYR A 11 0.84 11.93 -4.55
N LEU A 12 0.23 12.90 -3.87
CA LEU A 12 0.94 13.85 -3.01
C LEU A 12 1.73 13.12 -1.93
N ILE A 13 1.21 12.04 -1.36
CA ILE A 13 1.93 11.26 -0.35
C ILE A 13 3.16 10.56 -0.95
N ARG A 14 3.06 9.95 -2.14
CA ARG A 14 4.19 9.24 -2.76
C ARG A 14 5.28 10.23 -3.21
N VAL A 15 4.91 11.34 -3.84
CA VAL A 15 5.84 12.42 -4.19
C VAL A 15 6.38 13.13 -2.96
N SER A 16 5.57 13.35 -1.92
CA SER A 16 6.01 13.91 -0.64
C SER A 16 7.05 13.03 0.04
N ASN A 17 6.82 11.71 0.10
CA ASN A 17 7.80 10.78 0.67
C ASN A 17 9.11 10.77 -0.14
N LEU A 18 9.01 10.87 -1.46
CA LEU A 18 10.14 10.88 -2.38
C LEU A 18 10.95 12.19 -2.31
N VAL A 19 10.27 13.34 -2.26
CA VAL A 19 10.87 14.67 -2.03
C VAL A 19 11.46 14.73 -0.62
N ARG A 20 10.79 14.19 0.40
CA ARG A 20 11.28 14.07 1.78
C ARG A 20 12.60 13.32 1.87
N PHE A 21 12.72 12.20 1.14
CA PHE A 21 13.95 11.42 1.10
C PHE A 21 15.11 12.23 0.51
N ASN A 22 14.92 12.84 -0.67
CA ASN A 22 15.95 13.68 -1.29
C ASN A 22 16.25 14.97 -0.50
N TYR A 23 15.23 15.59 0.10
CA TYR A 23 15.37 16.75 0.98
C TYR A 23 16.29 16.40 2.16
N ARG A 24 16.08 15.25 2.80
CA ARG A 24 16.94 14.81 3.91
C ARG A 24 18.39 14.61 3.48
N GLU A 25 18.66 14.13 2.28
CA GLU A 25 20.02 13.88 1.79
C GLU A 25 20.73 15.15 1.27
N HIS A 26 20.02 16.00 0.52
CA HIS A 26 20.61 17.18 -0.13
C HIS A 26 20.48 18.45 0.71
N CYS A 27 19.32 18.72 1.34
CA CYS A 27 19.14 19.94 2.12
C CYS A 27 19.93 19.92 3.42
N LYS A 28 20.18 18.77 4.04
CA LYS A 28 21.11 18.69 5.19
C LYS A 28 22.51 19.20 4.83
N LYS A 29 22.98 18.93 3.61
CA LYS A 29 24.27 19.44 3.12
C LYS A 29 24.19 20.94 2.86
N ILE A 30 23.13 21.42 2.21
CA ILE A 30 22.93 22.85 1.92
C ILE A 30 22.81 23.67 3.22
N ILE A 31 21.97 23.25 4.17
CA ILE A 31 21.78 23.90 5.48
C ILE A 31 23.08 23.96 6.28
N LYS A 32 23.97 22.95 6.13
CA LYS A 32 25.29 22.95 6.79
C LYS A 32 26.31 23.86 6.09
N ILE A 33 26.16 24.09 4.79
CA ILE A 33 27.11 24.86 3.96
C ILE A 33 26.74 26.35 3.92
N LEU A 34 25.45 26.70 3.86
CA LEU A 34 24.98 28.09 3.74
C LEU A 34 25.55 29.02 4.84
N PRO A 35 25.52 28.68 6.14
CA PRO A 35 26.11 29.52 7.18
C PRO A 35 27.62 29.69 7.03
N LYS A 36 28.32 28.69 6.48
CA LYS A 36 29.77 28.78 6.22
C LYS A 36 30.08 29.74 5.08
N LEU A 37 29.28 29.70 4.02
CA LEU A 37 29.40 30.64 2.90
C LEU A 37 29.07 32.06 3.35
N GLU A 38 28.00 32.24 4.13
CA GLU A 38 27.62 33.53 4.69
C GLU A 38 28.74 34.13 5.57
N ASN A 39 29.31 33.35 6.49
CA ASN A 39 30.46 33.75 7.28
C ASN A 39 31.68 34.12 6.41
N SER A 40 31.88 33.40 5.31
CA SER A 40 32.96 33.70 4.36
C SER A 40 32.69 35.04 3.67
N ILE A 41 31.47 35.29 3.18
CA ILE A 41 31.08 36.58 2.57
C ILE A 41 31.30 37.73 3.56
N PHE A 42 30.90 37.58 4.82
CA PHE A 42 31.15 38.58 5.86
C PHE A 42 32.65 38.84 6.06
N TYR A 43 33.46 37.78 6.06
CA TYR A 43 34.91 37.88 6.18
C TYR A 43 35.54 38.65 5.00
N TYR A 44 35.22 38.27 3.76
CA TYR A 44 35.72 38.96 2.56
C TYR A 44 35.27 40.41 2.49
N ARG A 45 34.01 40.72 2.85
CA ARG A 45 33.51 42.10 2.97
C ARG A 45 34.30 42.90 3.99
N GLY A 46 34.60 42.32 5.15
CA GLY A 46 35.41 42.96 6.19
C GLY A 46 36.82 43.26 5.70
N VAL A 47 37.46 42.31 5.00
CA VAL A 47 38.78 42.51 4.39
C VAL A 47 38.74 43.64 3.36
N LEU A 48 37.83 43.62 2.39
CA LEU A 48 37.73 44.67 1.36
C LEU A 48 37.41 46.05 1.96
N ALA A 49 36.61 46.11 3.03
CA ALA A 49 36.34 47.35 3.75
C ALA A 49 37.59 47.94 4.41
N LEU A 50 38.53 47.12 4.89
CA LEU A 50 39.80 47.59 5.42
C LEU A 50 40.68 48.20 4.32
N PHE A 51 40.71 47.59 3.13
CA PHE A 51 41.44 48.11 1.97
C PHE A 51 40.90 49.45 1.46
N ASN A 52 39.58 49.64 1.53
CA ASN A 52 38.93 50.89 1.11
C ASN A 52 39.11 52.04 2.12
N GLN A 53 39.69 51.77 3.29
CA GLN A 53 40.05 52.78 4.28
C GLN A 53 41.52 53.20 4.13
N ASN A 54 41.94 54.22 4.87
CA ASN A 54 43.34 54.66 4.83
C ASN A 54 44.27 53.50 5.28
N LEU A 55 45.02 52.94 4.34
CA LEU A 55 45.95 51.82 4.55
C LEU A 55 46.95 52.07 5.70
N LYS A 56 47.34 53.33 5.94
CA LYS A 56 48.24 53.67 7.06
C LYS A 56 47.55 53.56 8.42
N VAL A 57 46.27 53.89 8.48
CA VAL A 57 45.46 53.82 9.71
C VAL A 57 45.10 52.37 10.05
N LYS A 58 44.90 51.54 9.02
CA LYS A 58 44.48 50.15 9.16
C LYS A 58 45.60 49.13 8.94
N TYR A 59 46.84 49.61 8.83
CA TYR A 59 48.04 48.83 8.52
C TYR A 59 48.14 47.53 9.32
N HIS A 60 48.11 47.59 10.66
CA HIS A 60 48.21 46.39 11.50
C HIS A 60 47.06 45.41 11.26
N GLN A 61 45.84 45.91 11.07
CA GLN A 61 44.66 45.09 10.83
C GLN A 61 44.70 44.41 9.46
N ILE A 62 45.27 45.06 8.44
CA ILE A 62 45.44 44.52 7.09
C ILE A 62 46.59 43.52 7.04
N ARG A 63 47.69 43.80 7.75
CA ARG A 63 48.86 42.92 7.85
C ARG A 63 48.52 41.56 8.49
N ASP A 64 47.60 41.57 9.44
CA ASP A 64 47.19 40.38 10.19
C ASP A 64 46.07 39.58 9.52
N ILE A 65 45.67 39.93 8.27
CA ILE A 65 44.69 39.16 7.51
C ILE A 65 45.13 37.69 7.41
N ASP A 66 44.16 36.80 7.60
CA ASP A 66 44.34 35.36 7.57
C ASP A 66 44.17 34.84 6.12
N PHE A 67 45.29 34.77 5.41
CA PHE A 67 45.36 34.23 4.05
C PHE A 67 44.94 32.74 3.97
N GLY A 68 45.03 32.00 5.08
CA GLY A 68 44.59 30.60 5.14
C GLY A 68 43.08 30.48 4.97
N LYS A 69 42.30 31.36 5.60
CA LYS A 69 40.85 31.47 5.37
C LYS A 69 40.48 31.92 3.97
N LEU A 70 41.42 32.50 3.24
CA LEU A 70 41.26 32.97 1.87
C LEU A 70 41.70 31.92 0.84
N GLY A 71 42.19 30.75 1.28
CA GLY A 71 42.74 29.72 0.40
C GLY A 71 43.96 30.20 -0.38
N LEU A 72 44.78 31.08 0.23
CA LEU A 72 46.04 31.57 -0.31
C LEU A 72 47.21 30.98 0.49
N SER A 73 48.37 30.86 -0.15
CA SER A 73 49.55 30.24 0.46
C SER A 73 50.21 31.15 1.50
N SER A 74 51.04 30.58 2.37
CA SER A 74 51.91 31.35 3.26
C SER A 74 52.86 32.27 2.48
N THR A 75 53.32 31.81 1.30
CA THR A 75 54.16 32.60 0.39
C THR A 75 53.41 33.82 -0.16
N ASP A 76 52.11 33.70 -0.45
CA ASP A 76 51.29 34.84 -0.87
C ASP A 76 51.12 35.85 0.25
N LYS A 77 50.96 35.37 1.50
CA LYS A 77 50.92 36.23 2.68
C LYS A 77 52.22 37.02 2.84
N GLU A 78 53.36 36.35 2.70
CA GLU A 78 54.67 37.00 2.80
C GLU A 78 54.87 38.08 1.73
N LYS A 79 54.49 37.80 0.47
CA LYS A 79 54.53 38.77 -0.62
C LYS A 79 53.63 39.98 -0.35
N PHE A 80 52.41 39.73 0.12
CA PHE A 80 51.47 40.78 0.46
C PHE A 80 51.96 41.66 1.61
N VAL A 81 52.39 41.04 2.72
CA VAL A 81 52.91 41.76 3.89
C VAL A 81 54.14 42.59 3.53
N LYS A 82 55.06 42.03 2.74
CA LYS A 82 56.23 42.78 2.27
C LYS A 82 55.82 44.01 1.45
N ALA A 83 54.88 43.86 0.52
CA ALA A 83 54.38 44.98 -0.27
C ALA A 83 53.68 46.04 0.61
N LEU A 84 52.95 45.61 1.64
CA LEU A 84 52.30 46.50 2.60
C LEU A 84 53.31 47.28 3.45
N ASP A 85 54.34 46.60 3.97
CA ASP A 85 55.43 47.20 4.74
C ASP A 85 56.20 48.20 3.85
N ASP A 86 56.47 47.84 2.59
CA ASP A 86 57.14 48.72 1.62
C ASP A 86 56.33 49.98 1.28
N TYR A 87 55.01 49.85 1.14
CA TYR A 87 54.13 50.98 0.87
C TYR A 87 53.94 51.91 2.08
N VAL A 88 53.67 51.34 3.27
CA VAL A 88 53.31 52.11 4.47
C VAL A 88 54.53 52.65 5.20
N LEU A 89 55.57 51.83 5.40
CA LEU A 89 56.76 52.19 6.18
C LEU A 89 57.84 52.81 5.29
N ASN A 90 58.10 52.21 4.13
CA ASN A 90 59.22 52.61 3.26
C ASN A 90 58.81 53.64 2.19
N LYS A 91 57.52 54.01 2.11
CA LYS A 91 56.95 54.94 1.12
C LYS A 91 57.27 54.55 -0.33
N ASN A 92 57.43 53.26 -0.61
CA ASN A 92 57.58 52.74 -1.96
C ASN A 92 56.20 52.57 -2.61
N TYR A 93 55.80 53.56 -3.39
CA TYR A 93 54.47 53.59 -4.02
C TYR A 93 54.29 52.52 -5.11
N GLU A 94 55.37 51.95 -5.67
CA GLU A 94 55.27 50.87 -6.66
C GLU A 94 54.70 49.57 -6.05
N ALA A 95 54.86 49.38 -4.73
CA ALA A 95 54.29 48.24 -4.02
C ALA A 95 52.76 48.23 -4.03
N MET A 96 52.12 49.37 -4.35
CA MET A 96 50.67 49.48 -4.50
C MET A 96 50.11 48.56 -5.60
N ASN A 97 50.90 48.24 -6.64
CA ASN A 97 50.49 47.32 -7.69
C ASN A 97 50.26 45.89 -7.14
N ILE A 98 51.11 45.45 -6.22
CA ILE A 98 51.01 44.14 -5.57
C ILE A 98 49.82 44.13 -4.59
N ILE A 99 49.62 45.21 -3.84
CA ILE A 99 48.47 45.38 -2.93
C ILE A 99 47.15 45.32 -3.72
N ASN A 100 47.07 46.04 -4.86
CA ASN A 100 45.89 46.03 -5.74
C ASN A 100 45.65 44.65 -6.37
N HIS A 101 46.71 43.90 -6.70
CA HIS A 101 46.57 42.53 -7.19
C HIS A 101 45.85 41.63 -6.17
N TYR A 102 46.26 41.67 -4.90
CA TYR A 102 45.60 40.90 -3.85
C TYR A 102 44.18 41.41 -3.52
N TYR A 103 43.95 42.72 -3.61
CA TYR A 103 42.59 43.28 -3.51
C TYR A 103 41.65 42.68 -4.56
N ASN A 104 42.08 42.63 -5.82
CA ASN A 104 41.28 42.05 -6.91
C ASN A 104 41.03 40.56 -6.69
N ILE A 105 42.04 39.79 -6.22
CA ILE A 105 41.84 38.38 -5.85
C ILE A 105 40.76 38.21 -4.78
N PHE A 106 40.72 39.10 -3.78
CA PHE A 106 39.68 39.06 -2.74
C PHE A 106 38.31 39.43 -3.27
N LEU A 107 38.23 40.40 -4.18
CA LEU A 107 37.00 40.80 -4.84
C LEU A 107 36.42 39.64 -5.68
N ASP A 108 37.24 39.02 -6.53
CA ASP A 108 36.83 37.90 -7.39
C ASP A 108 36.31 36.71 -6.55
N LYS A 109 37.02 36.36 -5.46
CA LYS A 109 36.57 35.29 -4.56
C LYS A 109 35.29 35.64 -3.82
N MET A 110 35.11 36.91 -3.43
CA MET A 110 33.86 37.35 -2.81
C MET A 110 32.68 37.18 -3.78
N ASP A 111 32.86 37.56 -5.04
CA ASP A 111 31.82 37.45 -6.07
C ASP A 111 31.47 35.98 -6.36
N GLU A 112 32.48 35.11 -6.47
CA GLU A 112 32.29 33.66 -6.65
C GLU A 112 31.46 33.06 -5.50
N ILE A 113 31.86 33.33 -4.25
CA ILE A 113 31.17 32.81 -3.05
C ILE A 113 29.76 33.40 -2.95
N THR A 114 29.57 34.68 -3.29
CA THR A 114 28.26 35.34 -3.27
C THR A 114 27.30 34.75 -4.29
N LYS A 115 27.80 34.44 -5.50
CA LYS A 115 27.02 33.76 -6.53
C LYS A 115 26.60 32.36 -6.07
N LEU A 116 27.54 31.56 -5.57
CA LEU A 116 27.25 30.22 -5.05
C LEU A 116 26.26 30.26 -3.88
N HIS A 117 26.42 31.21 -2.96
CA HIS A 117 25.50 31.40 -1.83
C HIS A 117 24.08 31.72 -2.32
N THR A 118 23.94 32.63 -3.28
CA THR A 118 22.64 32.99 -3.87
C THR A 118 21.98 31.77 -4.53
N GLU A 119 22.71 31.03 -5.37
CA GLU A 119 22.20 29.82 -6.03
C GLU A 119 21.72 28.75 -5.02
N LEU A 120 22.49 28.52 -3.96
CA LEU A 120 22.12 27.56 -2.91
C LEU A 120 20.94 28.04 -2.07
N LYS A 121 20.84 29.34 -1.81
CA LYS A 121 19.72 29.96 -1.10
C LYS A 121 18.42 29.82 -1.89
N ASP A 122 18.46 30.08 -3.18
CA ASP A 122 17.30 29.95 -4.07
C ASP A 122 16.83 28.49 -4.16
N LYS A 123 17.76 27.54 -4.33
CA LYS A 123 17.45 26.11 -4.29
C LYS A 123 16.79 25.71 -2.97
N ASN A 124 17.34 26.16 -1.83
CA ASN A 124 16.79 25.88 -0.51
C ASN A 124 15.37 26.46 -0.32
N SER A 125 15.12 27.65 -0.87
CA SER A 125 13.79 28.29 -0.89
C SER A 125 12.77 27.46 -1.67
N ILE A 126 13.12 27.03 -2.90
CA ILE A 126 12.26 26.17 -3.73
C ILE A 126 11.96 24.85 -3.01
N TYR A 127 12.98 24.19 -2.45
CA TYR A 127 12.80 22.97 -1.65
C TYR A 127 11.84 23.17 -0.48
N SER A 128 12.00 24.27 0.27
CA SER A 128 11.18 24.56 1.44
C SER A 128 9.72 24.86 1.04
N SER A 129 9.51 25.54 -0.08
CA SER A 129 8.17 25.81 -0.64
C SER A 129 7.46 24.52 -1.05
N ILE A 130 8.14 23.67 -1.84
CA ILE A 130 7.62 22.36 -2.23
C ILE A 130 7.27 21.53 -0.99
N PHE A 131 8.19 21.46 -0.02
CA PHE A 131 7.99 20.69 1.21
C PHE A 131 6.77 21.19 2.01
N SER A 132 6.63 22.50 2.17
CA SER A 132 5.48 23.12 2.87
C SER A 132 4.15 22.75 2.20
N LYS A 133 4.05 22.87 0.87
CA LYS A 133 2.85 22.51 0.10
C LYS A 133 2.52 21.02 0.20
N LEU A 134 3.53 20.16 0.13
CA LEU A 134 3.36 18.71 0.21
C LEU A 134 3.03 18.22 1.63
N GLU A 135 3.50 18.89 2.68
CA GLU A 135 3.27 18.51 4.08
C GLU A 135 1.91 18.99 4.59
N THR A 136 1.49 20.19 4.21
CA THR A 136 0.23 20.79 4.66
C THR A 136 -1.00 20.26 3.91
N ARG A 137 -0.81 19.42 2.89
CA ARG A 137 -1.87 18.92 1.98
C ARG A 137 -2.75 20.07 1.47
N THR A 138 -2.18 21.25 1.30
CA THR A 138 -2.92 22.40 0.78
C THR A 138 -3.36 22.10 -0.64
N THR A 139 -4.52 22.62 -1.03
CA THR A 139 -4.98 22.63 -2.43
C THR A 139 -4.12 23.55 -3.30
N GLU A 140 -3.05 24.11 -2.74
CA GLU A 140 -2.12 24.95 -3.46
C GLU A 140 -1.36 24.14 -4.50
N THR A 141 -1.18 24.84 -5.59
CA THR A 141 -0.94 24.31 -6.90
C THR A 141 0.57 24.49 -7.14
N LEU A 142 1.33 23.42 -7.45
CA LEU A 142 2.75 23.51 -7.80
C LEU A 142 2.98 24.49 -8.97
N THR A 143 4.00 25.33 -8.87
CA THR A 143 4.40 26.25 -9.94
C THR A 143 5.18 25.52 -11.05
N ALA A 144 5.30 26.14 -12.22
CA ALA A 144 6.08 25.57 -13.33
C ALA A 144 7.54 25.29 -12.95
N SER A 145 8.18 26.21 -12.19
CA SER A 145 9.55 26.06 -11.72
C SER A 145 9.70 24.93 -10.69
N GLU A 146 8.71 24.72 -9.83
CA GLU A 146 8.68 23.59 -8.89
C GLU A 146 8.54 22.25 -9.60
N VAL A 147 7.69 22.18 -10.65
CA VAL A 147 7.53 20.97 -11.47
C VAL A 147 8.82 20.63 -12.22
N GLU A 148 9.45 21.62 -12.85
CA GLU A 148 10.72 21.44 -13.56
C GLU A 148 11.83 20.99 -12.62
N PHE A 149 11.88 21.59 -11.42
CA PHE A 149 12.84 21.22 -10.39
C PHE A 149 12.69 19.75 -9.97
N ILE A 150 11.47 19.28 -9.70
CA ILE A 150 11.19 17.88 -9.36
C ILE A 150 11.59 16.94 -10.50
N ALA A 151 11.24 17.28 -11.75
CA ALA A 151 11.58 16.46 -12.92
C ALA A 151 13.11 16.31 -13.10
N ASN A 152 13.85 17.42 -12.99
CA ASN A 152 15.31 17.42 -13.08
C ASN A 152 15.98 16.65 -11.95
N MET A 153 15.43 16.73 -10.73
CA MET A 153 15.91 15.95 -9.58
C MET A 153 15.67 14.45 -9.81
N MET A 154 14.49 14.06 -10.30
CA MET A 154 14.13 12.66 -10.56
C MET A 154 15.01 12.01 -11.63
N ASN A 155 15.28 12.72 -12.72
CA ASN A 155 16.12 12.21 -13.80
C ASN A 155 17.57 11.92 -13.32
N LYS A 156 18.06 12.69 -12.34
CA LYS A 156 19.43 12.55 -11.80
C LYS A 156 19.55 11.54 -10.65
N ALA A 157 18.44 11.15 -10.04
CA ALA A 157 18.44 10.27 -8.88
C ALA A 157 18.61 8.79 -9.29
N LYS A 158 19.71 8.17 -8.82
CA LYS A 158 20.06 6.77 -9.09
C LYS A 158 19.30 5.75 -8.23
N HIS A 159 18.71 6.18 -7.12
CA HIS A 159 18.07 5.29 -6.14
C HIS A 159 16.59 5.00 -6.43
N PHE A 160 16.01 5.61 -7.47
CA PHE A 160 14.61 5.39 -7.82
C PHE A 160 14.47 4.32 -8.90
N THR A 161 13.48 3.47 -8.71
CA THR A 161 13.06 2.51 -9.73
C THR A 161 12.50 3.24 -10.96
N LEU A 162 12.47 2.55 -12.09
CA LEU A 162 11.84 3.08 -13.31
C LEU A 162 10.36 3.42 -13.06
N GLU A 163 9.67 2.58 -12.28
CA GLU A 163 8.30 2.79 -11.82
C GLU A 163 8.15 4.11 -11.06
N ASP A 164 9.02 4.40 -10.09
CA ASP A 164 8.95 5.64 -9.29
C ASP A 164 9.16 6.90 -10.16
N LYS A 165 10.06 6.82 -11.14
CA LYS A 165 10.31 7.91 -12.10
C LYS A 165 9.10 8.15 -12.98
N TYR A 166 8.52 7.08 -13.52
CA TYR A 166 7.36 7.16 -14.40
C TYR A 166 6.13 7.70 -13.67
N LEU A 167 5.82 7.15 -12.50
CA LEU A 167 4.70 7.59 -11.65
C LEU A 167 4.79 9.07 -11.29
N THR A 168 5.99 9.56 -11.00
CA THR A 168 6.23 10.97 -10.70
C THR A 168 6.00 11.84 -11.93
N LYS A 169 6.51 11.43 -13.11
CA LYS A 169 6.27 12.16 -14.37
C LYS A 169 4.79 12.22 -14.74
N LEU A 170 4.11 11.07 -14.73
CA LEU A 170 2.69 10.95 -15.06
C LEU A 170 1.84 11.90 -14.22
N ALA A 171 2.13 12.00 -12.93
CA ALA A 171 1.30 12.79 -12.05
C ALA A 171 1.76 14.26 -11.88
N LEU A 172 2.98 14.61 -12.30
CA LEU A 172 3.33 16.01 -12.61
C LEU A 172 2.61 16.49 -13.87
N PHE A 173 2.44 15.61 -14.85
CA PHE A 173 1.69 15.90 -16.09
C PHE A 173 0.18 15.99 -15.85
N TRP A 174 -0.38 15.07 -15.05
CA TRP A 174 -1.75 15.11 -14.53
C TRP A 174 -2.15 16.47 -13.94
N TYR A 175 -1.19 17.09 -13.26
CA TYR A 175 -1.35 18.38 -12.62
C TYR A 175 -1.36 19.53 -13.64
N LYS A 176 -0.56 19.45 -14.71
CA LYS A 176 -0.49 20.44 -15.79
C LYS A 176 -1.67 20.38 -16.76
N SER A 177 -2.24 19.20 -16.99
CA SER A 177 -3.21 18.98 -18.08
C SER A 177 -4.51 18.34 -17.56
N PRO A 178 -5.54 19.14 -17.20
CA PRO A 178 -6.79 18.64 -16.60
C PRO A 178 -7.58 17.63 -17.44
N GLU A 179 -7.43 17.67 -18.76
CA GLU A 179 -8.05 16.73 -19.70
C GLU A 179 -7.51 15.28 -19.57
N PHE A 180 -6.28 15.11 -19.05
CA PHE A 180 -5.65 13.79 -18.88
C PHE A 180 -5.99 13.11 -17.55
N ARG A 181 -6.87 13.73 -16.74
CA ARG A 181 -7.06 13.30 -15.35
C ARG A 181 -7.64 11.90 -15.18
N MET A 182 -8.51 11.46 -16.10
CA MET A 182 -9.09 10.12 -16.05
C MET A 182 -8.10 9.06 -16.53
N SER A 183 -7.40 9.30 -17.63
CA SER A 183 -6.43 8.37 -18.21
C SER A 183 -5.22 8.16 -17.27
N ALA A 184 -4.76 9.22 -16.59
CA ALA A 184 -3.71 9.10 -15.58
C ALA A 184 -4.11 8.24 -14.36
N GLY A 185 -5.34 8.39 -13.86
CA GLY A 185 -5.84 7.59 -12.72
C GLY A 185 -5.93 6.09 -13.04
N SER A 186 -6.34 5.74 -14.26
CA SER A 186 -6.43 4.35 -14.71
C SER A 186 -5.04 3.75 -14.93
N THR A 187 -4.13 4.51 -15.55
CA THR A 187 -2.70 4.13 -15.72
C THR A 187 -2.02 3.88 -14.37
N LEU A 188 -2.30 4.70 -13.37
CA LEU A 188 -1.83 4.51 -12.00
C LEU A 188 -2.34 3.20 -11.37
N SER A 189 -3.59 2.86 -11.64
CA SER A 189 -4.21 1.64 -11.13
C SER A 189 -3.58 0.40 -11.76
N LEU A 190 -3.28 0.48 -13.06
CA LEU A 190 -2.54 -0.54 -13.80
C LEU A 190 -1.12 -0.75 -13.24
N ILE A 191 -0.36 0.31 -12.99
CA ILE A 191 1.00 0.19 -12.42
C ILE A 191 0.98 -0.48 -11.03
N ASN A 192 -0.04 -0.18 -10.22
CA ASN A 192 -0.19 -0.76 -8.88
C ASN A 192 -0.95 -2.10 -8.86
N PHE A 193 -1.35 -2.63 -10.03
CA PHE A 193 -2.11 -3.86 -10.11
C PHE A 193 -1.33 -5.03 -9.50
N LYS A 194 -1.95 -5.71 -8.53
CA LYS A 194 -1.41 -6.90 -7.87
C LYS A 194 -2.52 -7.95 -7.85
N HIS A 195 -2.34 -9.02 -8.62
CA HIS A 195 -3.24 -10.16 -8.60
C HIS A 195 -2.45 -11.44 -8.38
N LYS A 196 -3.02 -12.37 -7.62
CA LYS A 196 -2.49 -13.73 -7.46
C LYS A 196 -3.05 -14.62 -8.56
N GLN A 197 -2.23 -15.49 -9.13
CA GLN A 197 -2.69 -16.51 -10.06
C GLN A 197 -3.72 -17.42 -9.38
N VAL A 198 -4.73 -17.82 -10.14
CA VAL A 198 -5.70 -18.83 -9.72
C VAL A 198 -5.03 -20.19 -9.87
N PRO A 199 -4.95 -21.01 -8.80
CA PRO A 199 -4.40 -22.36 -8.90
C PRO A 199 -5.26 -23.22 -9.81
N VAL A 200 -4.60 -23.93 -10.73
CA VAL A 200 -5.25 -24.80 -11.72
C VAL A 200 -4.87 -26.25 -11.38
N SER A 201 -5.87 -27.09 -11.07
CA SER A 201 -5.66 -28.54 -10.88
C SER A 201 -5.88 -29.26 -12.21
N TYR A 202 -5.04 -30.25 -12.49
CA TYR A 202 -5.09 -31.06 -13.71
C TYR A 202 -5.83 -32.38 -13.55
N GLU A 203 -6.20 -32.73 -12.32
CA GLU A 203 -6.96 -33.94 -12.02
C GLU A 203 -8.38 -33.79 -12.59
N ASP A 204 -8.82 -34.79 -13.36
CA ASP A 204 -10.17 -34.91 -13.96
C ASP A 204 -10.51 -33.99 -15.16
N ILE A 205 -9.52 -33.45 -15.88
CA ILE A 205 -9.76 -32.65 -17.11
C ILE A 205 -9.85 -33.55 -18.35
N SER A 206 -10.83 -33.27 -19.22
CA SER A 206 -10.97 -33.97 -20.51
C SER A 206 -9.89 -33.55 -21.52
N LYS A 207 -9.51 -34.47 -22.42
CA LYS A 207 -8.56 -34.16 -23.52
C LYS A 207 -9.04 -33.00 -24.41
N SER A 208 -10.35 -32.83 -24.55
CA SER A 208 -10.97 -31.75 -25.34
C SER A 208 -10.94 -30.37 -24.66
N ALA A 209 -10.65 -30.29 -23.36
CA ALA A 209 -10.67 -29.01 -22.64
C ALA A 209 -9.63 -28.01 -23.17
N ASN A 210 -8.46 -28.50 -23.58
CA ASN A 210 -7.41 -27.67 -24.15
C ASN A 210 -7.80 -27.12 -25.53
N ASP A 211 -8.46 -27.91 -26.37
CA ASP A 211 -8.92 -27.44 -27.69
C ASP A 211 -9.99 -26.33 -27.53
N ILE A 212 -10.89 -26.50 -26.55
CA ILE A 212 -11.89 -25.49 -26.22
C ILE A 212 -11.21 -24.23 -25.68
N LEU A 213 -10.23 -24.37 -24.76
CA LEU A 213 -9.45 -23.25 -24.23
C LEU A 213 -8.78 -22.45 -25.34
N MET A 214 -8.13 -23.12 -26.30
CA MET A 214 -7.50 -22.43 -27.44
C MET A 214 -8.50 -21.60 -28.25
N GLY A 215 -9.73 -22.08 -28.42
CA GLY A 215 -10.82 -21.28 -29.01
C GLY A 215 -11.28 -20.12 -28.12
N SER A 216 -11.30 -20.31 -26.80
CA SER A 216 -11.69 -19.32 -25.80
C SER A 216 -10.68 -18.17 -25.64
N ILE A 217 -9.41 -18.35 -25.99
CA ILE A 217 -8.40 -17.28 -25.89
C ILE A 217 -8.81 -16.05 -26.70
N SER A 218 -9.51 -16.25 -27.83
CA SER A 218 -10.00 -15.13 -28.65
C SER A 218 -10.95 -14.17 -27.93
N LEU A 219 -11.51 -14.56 -26.77
CA LEU A 219 -12.28 -13.67 -25.91
C LEU A 219 -11.44 -12.53 -25.32
N ILE A 220 -10.13 -12.75 -25.17
CA ILE A 220 -9.20 -11.80 -24.57
C ILE A 220 -8.90 -10.64 -25.53
N ASP A 221 -9.02 -10.85 -26.84
CA ASP A 221 -8.60 -9.87 -27.85
C ASP A 221 -9.78 -9.16 -28.55
N LYS A 222 -11.01 -9.67 -28.42
CA LYS A 222 -12.15 -9.25 -29.25
C LYS A 222 -13.10 -8.23 -28.61
N ASN A 223 -12.73 -7.61 -27.50
CA ASN A 223 -13.54 -6.57 -26.82
C ASN A 223 -15.03 -6.94 -26.66
N TYR A 224 -15.31 -8.18 -26.26
CA TYR A 224 -16.68 -8.68 -26.15
C TYR A 224 -17.45 -7.97 -25.04
N ASN A 225 -18.70 -7.60 -25.32
CA ASN A 225 -19.60 -7.11 -24.29
C ASN A 225 -20.18 -8.26 -23.46
N ARG A 226 -20.83 -7.93 -22.34
CA ARG A 226 -21.40 -8.92 -21.40
C ARG A 226 -22.36 -9.91 -22.07
N SER A 227 -23.23 -9.44 -22.96
CA SER A 227 -24.22 -10.30 -23.64
C SER A 227 -23.53 -11.34 -24.53
N GLN A 228 -22.50 -10.94 -25.26
CA GLN A 228 -21.72 -11.85 -26.12
C GLN A 228 -20.94 -12.87 -25.29
N LEU A 229 -20.38 -12.45 -24.14
CA LEU A 229 -19.72 -13.38 -23.21
C LEU A 229 -20.73 -14.37 -22.62
N ASP A 230 -21.93 -13.91 -22.23
CA ASP A 230 -22.98 -14.78 -21.70
C ASP A 230 -23.45 -15.81 -22.72
N GLU A 231 -23.63 -15.41 -23.99
CA GLU A 231 -23.92 -16.32 -25.10
C GLU A 231 -22.80 -17.35 -25.31
N TYR A 232 -21.54 -16.90 -25.27
CA TYR A 232 -20.39 -17.80 -25.41
C TYR A 232 -20.36 -18.88 -24.31
N PHE A 233 -20.45 -18.47 -23.04
CA PHE A 233 -20.38 -19.40 -21.92
C PHE A 233 -21.62 -20.30 -21.80
N ALA A 234 -22.79 -19.84 -22.25
CA ALA A 234 -24.01 -20.66 -22.33
C ALA A 234 -23.87 -21.78 -23.37
N ASN A 235 -23.23 -21.48 -24.51
CA ASN A 235 -23.03 -22.44 -25.61
C ASN A 235 -21.78 -23.32 -25.45
N LEU A 236 -21.01 -23.14 -24.38
CA LEU A 236 -19.78 -23.90 -24.14
C LEU A 236 -20.11 -25.37 -23.83
N LYS A 237 -19.83 -26.26 -24.80
CA LYS A 237 -19.97 -27.72 -24.68
C LYS A 237 -18.79 -28.32 -23.91
N ALA A 238 -18.73 -28.06 -22.61
CA ALA A 238 -17.69 -28.56 -21.72
C ALA A 238 -18.31 -29.08 -20.42
N SER A 239 -17.67 -30.07 -19.79
CA SER A 239 -18.08 -30.54 -18.45
C SER A 239 -17.92 -29.42 -17.41
N PRO A 240 -18.58 -29.49 -16.24
CA PRO A 240 -18.38 -28.50 -15.18
C PRO A 240 -16.91 -28.40 -14.71
N CYS A 241 -16.17 -29.51 -14.66
CA CYS A 241 -14.73 -29.52 -14.37
C CYS A 241 -13.94 -28.78 -15.44
N ASP A 242 -14.20 -29.09 -16.71
CA ASP A 242 -13.53 -28.44 -17.85
C ASP A 242 -13.87 -26.94 -17.93
N LYS A 243 -15.11 -26.55 -17.66
CA LYS A 243 -15.54 -25.14 -17.59
C LYS A 243 -14.74 -24.39 -16.53
N LYS A 244 -14.63 -24.94 -15.33
CA LYS A 244 -13.85 -24.37 -14.23
C LYS A 244 -12.37 -24.23 -14.63
N TYR A 245 -11.79 -25.26 -15.24
CA TYR A 245 -10.41 -25.24 -15.75
C TYR A 245 -10.20 -24.12 -16.78
N ILE A 246 -11.04 -24.07 -17.82
CA ILE A 246 -10.96 -23.09 -18.91
C ILE A 246 -11.06 -21.67 -18.33
N ILE A 247 -12.02 -21.40 -17.43
CA ILE A 247 -12.19 -20.08 -16.81
C ILE A 247 -10.96 -19.70 -15.98
N ALA A 248 -10.39 -20.63 -15.19
CA ALA A 248 -9.20 -20.35 -14.39
C ALA A 248 -7.98 -20.02 -15.28
N CYS A 249 -7.79 -20.74 -16.38
CA CYS A 249 -6.75 -20.45 -17.37
C CYS A 249 -6.95 -19.07 -18.02
N LEU A 250 -8.18 -18.71 -18.41
CA LEU A 250 -8.48 -17.39 -18.96
C LEU A 250 -8.22 -16.26 -17.96
N ILE A 251 -8.49 -16.46 -16.67
CA ILE A 251 -8.17 -15.48 -15.61
C ILE A 251 -6.66 -15.26 -15.53
N ASN A 252 -5.87 -16.34 -15.54
CA ASN A 252 -4.41 -16.24 -15.49
C ASN A 252 -3.87 -15.54 -16.74
N LEU A 253 -4.31 -15.92 -17.94
CA LEU A 253 -3.92 -15.26 -19.19
C LEU A 253 -4.32 -13.77 -19.22
N THR A 254 -5.51 -13.43 -18.74
CA THR A 254 -5.94 -12.01 -18.67
C THR A 254 -5.08 -11.24 -17.67
N THR A 255 -4.67 -11.87 -16.56
CA THR A 255 -3.76 -11.28 -15.57
C THR A 255 -2.37 -11.03 -16.17
N ASP A 256 -1.84 -11.98 -16.94
CA ASP A 256 -0.55 -11.86 -17.62
C ASP A 256 -0.56 -10.76 -18.70
N ASN A 257 -1.69 -10.59 -19.40
CA ASN A 257 -1.86 -9.47 -20.35
C ASN A 257 -1.88 -8.11 -19.64
N ILE A 258 -2.53 -7.99 -18.47
CA ILE A 258 -2.46 -6.76 -17.66
C ILE A 258 -1.02 -6.50 -17.21
N ALA A 259 -0.27 -7.53 -16.81
CA ALA A 259 1.14 -7.39 -16.46
C ALA A 259 1.98 -6.90 -17.67
N SER A 260 1.72 -7.44 -18.86
CA SER A 260 2.39 -7.02 -20.09
C SER A 260 2.08 -5.57 -20.47
N LEU A 261 0.84 -5.10 -20.28
CA LEU A 261 0.49 -3.68 -20.44
C LEU A 261 1.26 -2.77 -19.48
N LYS A 262 1.47 -3.22 -18.24
CA LYS A 262 2.30 -2.49 -17.28
C LYS A 262 3.74 -2.35 -17.80
N ASP A 263 4.30 -3.40 -18.39
CA ASP A 263 5.66 -3.37 -18.93
C ASP A 263 5.78 -2.43 -20.13
N ILE A 264 4.78 -2.38 -21.02
CA ILE A 264 4.71 -1.44 -22.16
C ILE A 264 4.78 0.01 -21.68
N ILE A 265 4.01 0.36 -20.66
CA ILE A 265 3.95 1.74 -20.13
C ILE A 265 5.26 2.15 -19.46
N LEU A 266 5.96 1.19 -18.86
CA LEU A 266 7.24 1.44 -18.21
C LEU A 266 8.41 1.47 -19.19
N ALA A 267 8.20 1.15 -20.48
CA ALA A 267 9.23 1.21 -21.50
C ALA A 267 9.72 2.65 -21.74
N ASP A 268 11.00 2.80 -22.08
CA ASP A 268 11.63 4.12 -22.25
C ASP A 268 11.09 4.90 -23.47
N ASP A 269 10.48 4.21 -24.43
CA ASP A 269 9.92 4.75 -25.67
C ASP A 269 8.42 5.09 -25.58
N PHE A 270 7.74 4.77 -24.48
CA PHE A 270 6.32 5.09 -24.29
C PHE A 270 6.11 6.60 -24.10
N ASP A 271 5.32 7.22 -24.97
CA ASP A 271 5.01 8.65 -24.87
C ASP A 271 3.80 8.91 -23.97
N PHE A 272 4.07 9.08 -22.68
CA PHE A 272 3.04 9.43 -21.69
C PHE A 272 2.39 10.81 -21.89
N THR A 273 2.83 11.60 -22.88
CA THR A 273 2.20 12.87 -23.24
C THR A 273 1.19 12.74 -24.39
N SER A 274 1.16 11.59 -25.07
CA SER A 274 0.18 11.28 -26.11
C SER A 274 -1.15 10.81 -25.50
N ILE A 275 -2.23 11.56 -25.75
CA ILE A 275 -3.61 11.16 -25.34
C ILE A 275 -3.99 9.84 -25.99
N ASP A 276 -3.71 9.69 -27.29
CA ASP A 276 -4.18 8.55 -28.07
C ASP A 276 -3.49 7.25 -27.64
N GLU A 277 -2.18 7.30 -27.33
CA GLU A 277 -1.45 6.13 -26.79
C GLU A 277 -1.96 5.76 -25.40
N LEU A 278 -2.14 6.76 -24.52
CA LEU A 278 -2.69 6.54 -23.18
C LEU A 278 -4.10 5.97 -23.22
N ASP A 279 -4.98 6.51 -24.06
CA ASP A 279 -6.37 6.07 -24.15
C ASP A 279 -6.46 4.65 -24.73
N THR A 280 -5.61 4.29 -25.69
CA THR A 280 -5.52 2.92 -26.22
C THR A 280 -5.17 1.93 -25.12
N VAL A 281 -4.13 2.24 -24.34
CA VAL A 281 -3.68 1.41 -23.23
C VAL A 281 -4.74 1.32 -22.12
N VAL A 282 -5.36 2.44 -21.76
CA VAL A 282 -6.39 2.51 -20.74
C VAL A 282 -7.65 1.75 -21.14
N ASN A 283 -8.08 1.86 -22.40
CA ASN A 283 -9.23 1.11 -22.91
C ASN A 283 -8.97 -0.40 -22.87
N THR A 284 -7.75 -0.82 -23.24
CA THR A 284 -7.35 -2.24 -23.18
C THR A 284 -7.28 -2.74 -21.73
N TYR A 285 -6.71 -1.94 -20.82
CA TYR A 285 -6.69 -2.24 -19.39
C TYR A 285 -8.10 -2.35 -18.80
N ASN A 286 -8.98 -1.39 -19.11
CA ASN A 286 -10.37 -1.39 -18.62
C ASN A 286 -11.14 -2.60 -19.14
N TYR A 287 -10.91 -3.00 -20.39
CA TYR A 287 -11.47 -4.23 -20.93
C TYR A 287 -11.00 -5.46 -20.16
N HIS A 288 -9.70 -5.60 -19.91
CA HIS A 288 -9.18 -6.73 -19.14
C HIS A 288 -9.68 -6.74 -17.69
N LEU A 289 -9.86 -5.59 -17.04
CA LEU A 289 -10.49 -5.51 -15.72
C LEU A 289 -11.95 -5.98 -15.74
N PHE A 290 -12.71 -5.54 -16.74
CA PHE A 290 -14.08 -6.00 -16.95
C PHE A 290 -14.12 -7.53 -17.16
N LEU A 291 -13.24 -8.04 -18.02
CA LEU A 291 -13.14 -9.46 -18.33
C LEU A 291 -12.74 -10.27 -17.08
N LEU A 292 -11.76 -9.82 -16.30
CA LEU A 292 -11.39 -10.45 -15.03
C LEU A 292 -12.56 -10.50 -14.05
N SER A 293 -13.27 -9.39 -13.87
CA SER A 293 -14.45 -9.33 -13.00
C SER A 293 -15.53 -10.33 -13.44
N TYR A 294 -15.79 -10.36 -14.76
CA TYR A 294 -16.74 -11.30 -15.36
C TYR A 294 -16.30 -12.76 -15.17
N LEU A 295 -15.06 -13.11 -15.51
CA LEU A 295 -14.53 -14.47 -15.40
C LEU A 295 -14.49 -14.94 -13.95
N ASN A 296 -14.12 -14.08 -12.99
CA ASN A 296 -14.19 -14.41 -11.57
C ASN A 296 -15.63 -14.73 -11.13
N SER A 297 -16.63 -14.01 -11.65
CA SER A 297 -18.04 -14.33 -11.38
C SER A 297 -18.44 -15.69 -11.97
N LYS A 298 -17.96 -16.04 -13.17
CA LYS A 298 -18.22 -17.35 -13.79
C LYS A 298 -17.47 -18.48 -13.11
N LEU A 299 -16.24 -18.24 -12.65
CA LEU A 299 -15.47 -19.20 -11.88
C LEU A 299 -16.22 -19.56 -10.59
N LEU A 300 -16.75 -18.53 -9.91
CA LEU A 300 -17.59 -18.72 -8.74
C LEU A 300 -18.85 -19.54 -9.07
N MET A 301 -19.52 -19.29 -10.21
CA MET A 301 -20.66 -20.09 -10.66
C MET A 301 -20.28 -21.54 -10.98
N ALA A 302 -19.18 -21.78 -11.69
CA ALA A 302 -18.70 -23.12 -12.03
C ALA A 302 -18.32 -23.91 -10.76
N HIS A 303 -17.70 -23.24 -9.78
CA HIS A 303 -17.47 -23.82 -8.45
C HIS A 303 -18.79 -24.24 -7.78
N ARG A 304 -19.83 -23.41 -7.87
CA ARG A 304 -21.15 -23.71 -7.32
C ARG A 304 -21.83 -24.88 -8.05
N GLU A 305 -21.72 -24.96 -9.37
CA GLU A 305 -22.27 -26.06 -10.17
C GLU A 305 -21.60 -27.39 -9.86
N LEU A 306 -20.28 -27.41 -9.72
CA LEU A 306 -19.52 -28.57 -9.27
C LEU A 306 -19.94 -29.02 -7.87
N ALA A 307 -20.01 -28.07 -6.93
CA ALA A 307 -20.45 -28.34 -5.56
C ALA A 307 -21.90 -28.87 -5.50
N ASN A 308 -22.77 -28.42 -6.41
CA ASN A 308 -24.16 -28.86 -6.51
C ASN A 308 -24.31 -30.24 -7.18
N ASN A 309 -23.45 -30.58 -8.14
CA ASN A 309 -23.43 -31.91 -8.78
C ASN A 309 -22.81 -32.99 -7.88
N THR A 310 -22.01 -32.62 -6.89
CA THR A 310 -21.60 -33.49 -5.76
C THR A 310 -22.68 -33.67 -4.68
N ASN A 311 -23.95 -33.27 -4.93
CA ASN A 311 -25.09 -33.67 -4.10
C ASN A 311 -25.57 -35.12 -4.37
N ALA A 312 -24.73 -35.97 -4.95
CA ALA A 312 -24.76 -37.40 -4.69
C ALA A 312 -23.78 -37.70 -3.54
N GLU A 313 -24.32 -37.62 -2.32
CA GLU A 313 -23.90 -38.28 -1.07
C GLU A 313 -22.45 -38.27 -0.54
N ASP A 314 -21.42 -37.79 -1.23
CA ASP A 314 -20.05 -37.83 -0.67
C ASP A 314 -19.60 -36.48 -0.10
N LYS A 315 -20.05 -36.22 1.12
CA LYS A 315 -19.58 -35.12 1.99
C LYS A 315 -18.50 -35.68 2.92
N TYR A 316 -17.22 -35.36 2.66
CA TYR A 316 -16.11 -35.74 3.53
C TYR A 316 -16.37 -35.32 4.99
N GLU A 317 -16.61 -36.30 5.86
CA GLU A 317 -16.50 -36.13 7.30
C GLU A 317 -15.03 -35.86 7.61
N VAL A 318 -14.75 -34.83 8.42
CA VAL A 318 -13.38 -34.57 8.84
C VAL A 318 -12.98 -35.69 9.79
N PRO A 319 -11.86 -36.41 9.56
CA PRO A 319 -11.33 -37.32 10.56
C PRO A 319 -11.15 -36.54 11.86
N THR A 320 -11.82 -36.97 12.93
CA THR A 320 -11.80 -36.32 14.26
C THR A 320 -10.38 -36.11 14.82
N ASN A 321 -9.40 -36.78 14.23
CA ASN A 321 -7.97 -36.74 14.50
C ASN A 321 -7.30 -35.38 14.16
N GLU A 322 -7.94 -34.50 13.38
CA GLU A 322 -7.39 -33.17 13.00
C GLU A 322 -7.66 -32.05 14.03
N LEU A 323 -8.49 -32.34 15.03
CA LEU A 323 -8.89 -31.42 16.09
C LEU A 323 -8.23 -31.87 17.39
N GLY A 324 -7.40 -31.01 17.99
CA GLY A 324 -6.71 -31.33 19.24
C GLY A 324 -7.66 -31.69 20.39
N GLU A 325 -7.15 -32.46 21.34
CA GLU A 325 -7.77 -32.73 22.65
C GLU A 325 -7.79 -31.44 23.50
N ASP A 326 -8.85 -31.22 24.29
CA ASP A 326 -9.12 -29.98 25.04
C ASP A 326 -9.14 -28.69 24.19
N ARG A 327 -10.35 -28.33 23.75
CA ARG A 327 -10.60 -27.24 22.80
C ARG A 327 -10.94 -25.94 23.54
N ASN A 328 -10.13 -24.90 23.33
CA ASN A 328 -10.40 -23.55 23.82
C ASN A 328 -11.40 -22.85 22.89
N ILE A 329 -12.58 -22.52 23.42
CA ILE A 329 -13.61 -21.79 22.69
C ILE A 329 -13.36 -20.29 22.82
N ILE A 330 -13.25 -19.61 21.69
CA ILE A 330 -13.23 -18.15 21.57
C ILE A 330 -14.55 -17.71 20.94
N LEU A 331 -15.29 -16.81 21.57
CA LEU A 331 -16.54 -16.29 21.03
C LEU A 331 -16.26 -15.11 20.11
N SER A 332 -16.74 -15.17 18.86
CA SER A 332 -16.59 -14.04 17.93
C SER A 332 -17.37 -12.82 18.42
N SER A 333 -16.74 -11.65 18.43
CA SER A 333 -17.33 -10.37 18.84
C SER A 333 -16.78 -9.21 17.99
N ASN A 334 -17.51 -8.09 17.96
CA ASN A 334 -17.02 -6.83 17.39
C ASN A 334 -16.13 -6.04 18.35
N ASP A 335 -16.14 -6.41 19.62
CA ASP A 335 -15.42 -5.71 20.67
C ASP A 335 -15.09 -6.69 21.80
N TYR A 336 -13.79 -6.87 22.05
CA TYR A 336 -13.25 -7.71 23.13
C TYR A 336 -12.88 -6.92 24.39
N THR A 337 -13.02 -5.59 24.37
CA THR A 337 -12.63 -4.71 25.49
C THR A 337 -13.77 -4.48 26.49
N SER A 338 -15.01 -4.79 26.12
CA SER A 338 -16.19 -4.61 26.97
C SER A 338 -16.84 -5.97 27.28
N LYS A 339 -16.77 -6.36 28.56
CA LYS A 339 -17.34 -7.62 29.08
C LYS A 339 -18.88 -7.65 29.09
N ASP A 340 -19.51 -6.48 29.02
CA ASP A 340 -20.97 -6.35 28.99
C ASP A 340 -21.58 -6.62 27.61
N LYS A 341 -20.78 -6.55 26.54
CA LYS A 341 -21.28 -6.76 25.18
C LYS A 341 -21.44 -8.25 24.89
N LYS A 342 -22.66 -8.65 24.51
CA LYS A 342 -22.95 -10.00 23.97
C LYS A 342 -22.10 -10.29 22.73
N SER A 343 -21.55 -11.49 22.68
CA SER A 343 -20.90 -12.08 21.51
C SER A 343 -21.92 -12.36 20.40
N TYR A 344 -21.44 -12.73 19.22
CA TYR A 344 -22.30 -13.02 18.08
C TYR A 344 -23.22 -14.23 18.32
N ILE A 345 -22.69 -15.30 18.91
CA ILE A 345 -23.49 -16.49 19.23
C ILE A 345 -24.58 -16.16 20.26
N GLU A 346 -24.30 -15.28 21.23
CA GLU A 346 -25.29 -14.86 22.24
C GLU A 346 -26.42 -14.01 21.65
N ARG A 347 -26.17 -13.32 20.55
CA ARG A 347 -27.22 -12.61 19.80
C ARG A 347 -28.01 -13.56 18.93
N ASP A 348 -27.35 -14.55 18.33
CA ASP A 348 -28.04 -15.57 17.54
C ASP A 348 -29.00 -16.39 18.41
N LEU A 349 -28.67 -16.64 19.68
CA LEU A 349 -29.56 -17.33 20.62
C LEU A 349 -30.92 -16.63 20.78
N ASP A 350 -30.98 -15.30 20.61
CA ASP A 350 -32.24 -14.55 20.67
C ASP A 350 -33.20 -14.94 19.51
N ASP A 351 -32.66 -15.51 18.42
CA ASP A 351 -33.43 -15.99 17.25
C ASP A 351 -33.74 -17.50 17.29
N LEU A 352 -33.24 -18.25 18.29
CA LEU A 352 -33.50 -19.68 18.43
C LEU A 352 -34.66 -19.95 19.40
N PRO A 353 -35.53 -20.95 19.12
CA PRO A 353 -36.48 -21.44 20.12
C PRO A 353 -35.78 -21.93 21.39
N GLU A 354 -36.35 -21.65 22.57
CA GLU A 354 -35.76 -22.06 23.86
C GLU A 354 -35.58 -23.58 23.97
N GLU A 355 -36.41 -24.37 23.28
CA GLU A 355 -36.29 -25.83 23.16
C GLU A 355 -34.92 -26.27 22.62
N CYS A 356 -34.28 -25.44 21.81
CA CYS A 356 -32.96 -25.72 21.25
C CYS A 356 -31.81 -25.44 22.24
N PHE A 357 -32.06 -24.76 23.36
CA PHE A 357 -30.99 -24.27 24.24
C PHE A 357 -30.25 -25.40 24.95
N SER A 358 -30.97 -26.44 25.38
CA SER A 358 -30.38 -27.66 25.97
C SER A 358 -29.36 -28.27 25.00
N ARG A 359 -29.73 -28.34 23.73
CA ARG A 359 -28.92 -28.94 22.69
C ARG A 359 -27.71 -28.09 22.31
N VAL A 360 -27.88 -26.77 22.17
CA VAL A 360 -26.74 -25.86 21.93
C VAL A 360 -25.71 -25.96 23.07
N ARG A 361 -26.17 -26.01 24.33
CA ARG A 361 -25.30 -26.16 25.50
C ARG A 361 -24.53 -27.47 25.46
N GLU A 362 -25.21 -28.57 25.15
CA GLU A 362 -24.60 -29.89 25.04
C GLU A 362 -23.52 -29.93 23.95
N LEU A 363 -23.83 -29.43 22.74
CA LEU A 363 -22.90 -29.38 21.62
C LEU A 363 -21.63 -28.58 21.96
N LEU A 364 -21.76 -27.41 22.57
CA LEU A 364 -20.61 -26.58 22.97
C LEU A 364 -19.78 -27.24 24.08
N THR A 365 -20.43 -27.88 25.05
CA THR A 365 -19.75 -28.55 26.17
C THR A 365 -18.97 -29.76 25.66
N ASN A 366 -19.61 -30.61 24.86
CA ASN A 366 -18.99 -31.79 24.26
C ASN A 366 -17.86 -31.40 23.30
N PHE A 367 -18.06 -30.37 22.47
CA PHE A 367 -17.01 -29.83 21.61
C PHE A 367 -15.79 -29.33 22.41
N LYS A 368 -16.01 -28.61 23.51
CA LYS A 368 -14.94 -28.09 24.38
C LYS A 368 -14.06 -29.20 24.96
N VAL A 369 -14.66 -30.30 25.43
CA VAL A 369 -13.93 -31.43 26.03
C VAL A 369 -13.43 -32.46 25.01
N GLY A 370 -13.56 -32.16 23.71
CA GLY A 370 -13.14 -33.06 22.63
C GLY A 370 -14.03 -34.31 22.46
N ASN A 371 -15.14 -34.40 23.20
CA ASN A 371 -16.10 -35.49 23.06
C ASN A 371 -16.99 -35.22 21.83
N ASN A 372 -16.77 -35.95 20.74
CA ASN A 372 -17.57 -35.80 19.52
C ASN A 372 -18.82 -36.70 19.51
N SER A 373 -19.23 -37.26 20.66
CA SER A 373 -20.45 -38.05 20.76
C SER A 373 -21.68 -37.18 20.50
N GLY A 374 -22.56 -37.62 19.59
CA GLY A 374 -23.83 -36.97 19.33
C GLY A 374 -23.78 -35.81 18.34
N PHE A 375 -22.66 -35.50 17.69
CA PHE A 375 -22.63 -34.55 16.57
C PHE A 375 -21.53 -34.88 15.57
N VAL A 376 -21.66 -34.34 14.37
CA VAL A 376 -20.65 -34.49 13.30
C VAL A 376 -20.02 -33.14 13.03
N ILE A 377 -18.69 -33.11 12.92
CA ILE A 377 -17.98 -31.91 12.46
C ILE A 377 -17.77 -32.02 10.96
N LYS A 378 -18.21 -31.00 10.20
CA LYS A 378 -18.03 -30.94 8.75
C LYS A 378 -17.29 -29.68 8.36
N LYS A 379 -16.35 -29.82 7.42
CA LYS A 379 -15.69 -28.67 6.80
C LYS A 379 -16.63 -28.04 5.78
N LEU A 380 -16.74 -26.72 5.79
CA LEU A 380 -17.53 -26.00 4.79
C LEU A 380 -16.70 -25.84 3.51
N VAL A 381 -17.09 -26.55 2.45
CA VAL A 381 -16.32 -26.67 1.19
C VAL A 381 -16.10 -25.31 0.48
N ASP A 382 -16.98 -24.33 0.71
CA ASP A 382 -16.95 -23.01 0.06
C ASP A 382 -16.36 -21.89 0.94
N ILE A 383 -15.97 -22.19 2.18
CA ILE A 383 -15.53 -21.20 3.16
C ILE A 383 -14.23 -21.69 3.80
N PRO A 384 -13.07 -21.12 3.41
CA PRO A 384 -11.77 -21.54 3.93
C PRO A 384 -11.75 -21.58 5.46
N ASP A 385 -11.11 -22.61 6.01
CA ASP A 385 -10.85 -22.80 7.45
C ASP A 385 -12.08 -22.68 8.36
N THR A 386 -13.27 -22.90 7.80
CA THR A 386 -14.54 -22.84 8.50
C THR A 386 -15.20 -24.22 8.52
N TYR A 387 -15.77 -24.54 9.68
CA TYR A 387 -16.33 -25.83 10.03
C TYR A 387 -17.72 -25.61 10.63
N GLU A 388 -18.56 -26.63 10.55
CA GLU A 388 -19.83 -26.71 11.26
C GLU A 388 -19.81 -27.88 12.26
N ILE A 389 -20.36 -27.64 13.44
CA ILE A 389 -20.90 -28.69 14.30
C ILE A 389 -22.33 -28.91 13.84
N LYS A 390 -22.58 -30.10 13.31
CA LYS A 390 -23.87 -30.54 12.79
C LYS A 390 -24.49 -31.55 13.72
N ASP A 391 -25.74 -31.29 14.07
CA ASP A 391 -26.61 -32.21 14.78
C ASP A 391 -27.84 -32.67 13.96
N SER A 392 -28.46 -33.77 14.38
CA SER A 392 -29.75 -34.29 13.87
C SER A 392 -30.87 -33.27 14.01
N ASP A 393 -30.89 -32.47 15.08
CA ASP A 393 -31.98 -31.55 15.42
C ASP A 393 -31.93 -30.23 14.62
N GLN A 394 -31.29 -30.28 13.46
CA GLN A 394 -31.09 -29.15 12.54
C GLN A 394 -30.27 -27.98 13.11
N ILE A 395 -29.75 -28.04 14.33
CA ILE A 395 -28.85 -27.02 14.90
C ILE A 395 -27.48 -27.06 14.23
N ARG A 396 -26.93 -25.87 13.95
CA ARG A 396 -25.65 -25.66 13.30
C ARG A 396 -24.86 -24.63 14.10
N ILE A 397 -23.67 -25.01 14.56
CA ILE A 397 -22.72 -24.08 15.17
C ILE A 397 -21.54 -23.95 14.22
N VAL A 398 -21.29 -22.74 13.73
CA VAL A 398 -20.20 -22.48 12.77
C VAL A 398 -18.99 -22.00 13.54
N PHE A 399 -17.81 -22.51 13.19
CA PHE A 399 -16.55 -22.11 13.82
C PHE A 399 -15.39 -22.10 12.84
N SER A 400 -14.33 -21.37 13.15
CA SER A 400 -13.05 -21.44 12.45
C SER A 400 -11.93 -21.93 13.37
N LYS A 401 -10.90 -22.56 12.80
CA LYS A 401 -9.72 -22.99 13.57
C LYS A 401 -8.77 -21.80 13.76
N GLY A 402 -8.40 -21.52 15.00
CA GLY A 402 -7.39 -20.54 15.37
C GLY A 402 -6.01 -21.19 15.56
N PHE A 403 -5.06 -20.44 16.14
CA PHE A 403 -3.74 -20.97 16.48
C PHE A 403 -3.81 -21.98 17.62
N GLY A 404 -3.14 -23.13 17.49
CA GLY A 404 -3.13 -24.20 18.51
C GLY A 404 -4.52 -24.84 18.69
N ASN A 405 -4.92 -25.06 19.95
CA ASN A 405 -6.23 -25.63 20.31
C ASN A 405 -7.34 -24.57 20.47
N ASN A 406 -7.20 -23.41 19.83
CA ASN A 406 -8.20 -22.35 19.91
C ASN A 406 -9.17 -22.42 18.73
N TYR A 407 -10.46 -22.33 19.01
CA TYR A 407 -11.54 -22.45 18.03
C TYR A 407 -12.51 -21.29 18.18
N ILE A 408 -12.70 -20.55 17.09
CA ILE A 408 -13.48 -19.31 17.09
C ILE A 408 -14.90 -19.63 16.69
N ILE A 409 -15.82 -19.60 17.66
CA ILE A 409 -17.25 -19.81 17.42
C ILE A 409 -17.83 -18.56 16.78
N LYS A 410 -18.32 -18.72 15.55
CA LYS A 410 -18.86 -17.64 14.72
C LYS A 410 -20.31 -17.36 15.02
N GLY A 411 -21.09 -18.39 15.32
CA GLY A 411 -22.52 -18.26 15.54
C GLY A 411 -23.26 -19.58 15.56
N VAL A 412 -24.56 -19.51 15.82
CA VAL A 412 -25.48 -20.65 15.89
C VAL A 412 -26.76 -20.35 15.13
N PHE A 413 -27.38 -21.37 14.52
CA PHE A 413 -28.71 -21.27 13.93
C PHE A 413 -29.34 -22.65 13.74
N GLN A 414 -30.66 -22.71 13.66
CA GLN A 414 -31.39 -23.90 13.21
C GLN A 414 -31.50 -23.89 11.68
N LYS A 415 -31.27 -25.02 11.01
CA LYS A 415 -31.38 -25.19 9.55
C LYS A 415 -32.83 -25.50 9.14
N LYS A 416 -33.60 -24.50 8.74
CA LYS A 416 -34.89 -24.67 8.03
C LYS A 416 -34.61 -24.80 6.50
N GLU A 417 -35.53 -25.28 5.67
CA GLU A 417 -35.23 -25.74 4.28
C GLU A 417 -34.53 -24.71 3.34
N ASP A 418 -33.78 -25.25 2.36
CA ASP A 418 -33.11 -24.78 1.11
C ASP A 418 -32.61 -23.34 0.90
N THR A 419 -32.89 -22.37 1.77
CA THR A 419 -32.48 -20.95 1.61
C THR A 419 -31.28 -20.54 2.50
N TYR A 420 -30.54 -21.52 3.05
CA TYR A 420 -29.58 -21.27 4.15
C TYR A 420 -28.16 -20.85 3.77
N ARG A 421 -27.79 -20.80 2.48
CA ARG A 421 -26.42 -20.43 2.08
C ARG A 421 -26.04 -19.03 2.57
N ASP A 422 -26.98 -18.10 2.57
CA ASP A 422 -26.74 -16.73 3.02
C ASP A 422 -26.48 -16.64 4.54
N LYS A 423 -27.09 -17.53 5.34
CA LYS A 423 -26.82 -17.61 6.78
C LYS A 423 -25.40 -18.14 7.04
N TYR A 424 -24.96 -19.21 6.35
CA TYR A 424 -23.57 -19.68 6.46
C TYR A 424 -22.58 -18.60 6.02
N VAL A 425 -22.83 -17.91 4.90
CA VAL A 425 -21.94 -16.82 4.42
C VAL A 425 -21.90 -15.67 5.41
N THR A 426 -23.04 -15.26 5.97
CA THR A 426 -23.12 -14.15 6.93
C THR A 426 -22.43 -14.49 8.24
N VAL A 427 -22.68 -15.69 8.79
CA VAL A 427 -22.07 -16.13 10.04
C VAL A 427 -20.56 -16.32 9.87
N SER A 428 -20.11 -16.89 8.75
CA SER A 428 -18.68 -17.16 8.55
C SER A 428 -17.84 -15.91 8.32
N LYS A 429 -18.43 -14.81 7.79
CA LYS A 429 -17.76 -13.52 7.61
C LYS A 429 -17.53 -12.75 8.92
N ARG A 430 -18.01 -13.25 10.06
CA ARG A 430 -17.77 -12.62 11.37
C ARG A 430 -16.27 -12.71 11.72
N PRO A 431 -15.73 -11.81 12.55
CA PRO A 431 -14.29 -11.70 12.80
C PRO A 431 -13.61 -13.03 13.19
N ASP A 432 -12.54 -13.43 12.47
CA ASP A 432 -11.64 -14.59 12.68
C ASP A 432 -10.22 -14.19 13.06
N THR A 433 -9.78 -12.98 12.73
CA THR A 433 -8.39 -12.56 12.91
C THR A 433 -8.23 -11.51 14.00
N PHE A 434 -7.24 -11.73 14.87
CA PHE A 434 -6.76 -10.75 15.83
C PHE A 434 -5.61 -9.96 15.19
N ARG A 435 -5.60 -8.63 15.33
CA ARG A 435 -4.59 -7.74 14.71
C ARG A 435 -3.24 -7.85 15.40
N ASP A 436 -3.25 -8.22 16.69
CA ASP A 436 -2.06 -8.38 17.52
C ASP A 436 -2.29 -9.34 18.70
N ALA A 437 -1.23 -9.61 19.46
CA ALA A 437 -1.25 -10.50 20.62
C ALA A 437 -2.09 -9.97 21.79
N ASN A 438 -2.26 -8.65 21.93
CA ASN A 438 -3.10 -8.06 22.97
C ASN A 438 -4.59 -8.27 22.66
N GLU A 439 -4.99 -8.09 21.40
CA GLU A 439 -6.36 -8.37 20.95
C GLU A 439 -6.70 -9.85 21.12
N PHE A 440 -5.75 -10.76 20.85
CA PHE A 440 -5.91 -12.19 21.13
C PHE A 440 -6.05 -12.50 22.63
N SER A 441 -5.21 -11.89 23.48
CA SER A 441 -5.30 -12.05 24.94
C SER A 441 -6.63 -11.55 25.49
N ASN A 442 -7.09 -10.38 25.04
CA ASN A 442 -8.39 -9.83 25.43
C ASN A 442 -9.53 -10.74 24.97
N ALA A 443 -9.45 -11.31 23.77
CA ALA A 443 -10.45 -12.23 23.27
C ALA A 443 -10.54 -13.52 24.09
N LEU A 444 -9.41 -14.05 24.57
CA LEU A 444 -9.37 -15.21 25.46
C LEU A 444 -10.03 -14.90 26.82
N GLU A 445 -9.69 -13.77 27.44
CA GLU A 445 -10.28 -13.37 28.74
C GLU A 445 -11.78 -13.13 28.61
N TYR A 446 -12.18 -12.34 27.61
CA TYR A 446 -13.58 -12.08 27.28
C TYR A 446 -14.36 -13.37 27.05
N SER A 447 -13.81 -14.29 26.25
CA SER A 447 -14.49 -15.54 25.90
C SER A 447 -14.64 -16.47 27.09
N LYS A 448 -13.66 -16.52 28.00
CA LYS A 448 -13.75 -17.33 29.21
C LYS A 448 -14.96 -16.94 30.07
N GLU A 449 -15.12 -15.65 30.31
CA GLU A 449 -16.20 -15.09 31.14
C GLU A 449 -17.56 -15.17 30.44
N ARG A 450 -17.64 -14.75 29.17
CA ARG A 450 -18.89 -14.79 28.40
C ARG A 450 -19.38 -16.22 28.15
N LEU A 451 -18.48 -17.17 27.91
CA LEU A 451 -18.86 -18.57 27.70
C LEU A 451 -19.51 -19.14 28.95
N GLU A 452 -18.99 -18.83 30.14
CA GLU A 452 -19.60 -19.25 31.40
C GLU A 452 -21.01 -18.64 31.58
N ILE A 453 -21.14 -17.33 31.36
CA ILE A 453 -22.43 -16.62 31.41
C ILE A 453 -23.43 -17.24 30.42
N MET A 454 -23.01 -17.48 29.18
CA MET A 454 -23.86 -18.04 28.13
C MET A 454 -24.29 -19.48 28.45
N LEU A 455 -23.37 -20.33 28.94
CA LEU A 455 -23.71 -21.72 29.29
C LEU A 455 -24.69 -21.78 30.48
N ASN A 456 -24.55 -20.88 31.46
CA ASN A 456 -25.50 -20.75 32.57
C ASN A 456 -26.87 -20.27 32.06
N TYR A 457 -26.91 -19.26 31.19
CA TYR A 457 -28.14 -18.78 30.57
C TYR A 457 -28.87 -19.90 29.79
N LEU A 458 -28.14 -20.69 29.01
CA LEU A 458 -28.70 -21.83 28.28
C LEU A 458 -29.26 -22.89 29.25
N GLU A 459 -28.58 -23.16 30.36
CA GLU A 459 -29.03 -24.12 31.37
C GLU A 459 -30.30 -23.67 32.09
N GLU A 460 -30.36 -22.41 32.52
CA GLU A 460 -31.50 -21.85 33.25
C GLU A 460 -32.78 -21.83 32.41
N ASN A 461 -32.66 -21.49 31.11
CA ASN A 461 -33.81 -21.37 30.23
C ASN A 461 -34.20 -22.72 29.60
N ALA A 462 -33.27 -23.66 29.40
CA ALA A 462 -33.61 -25.04 29.05
C ALA A 462 -34.46 -25.75 30.12
N ARG A 463 -34.25 -25.43 31.42
CA ARG A 463 -35.07 -25.99 32.52
C ARG A 463 -36.51 -25.48 32.52
N LYS A 464 -36.78 -24.32 31.90
CA LYS A 464 -38.13 -23.74 31.83
C LYS A 464 -38.97 -24.35 30.71
N SER A 465 -38.37 -24.69 29.57
CA SER A 465 -39.10 -25.31 28.45
C SER A 465 -39.55 -26.75 28.76
N ASN A 466 -38.82 -27.48 29.60
CA ASN A 466 -39.17 -28.85 30.02
C ASN A 466 -40.30 -28.94 31.07
N ARG A 467 -40.95 -27.82 31.42
CA ARG A 467 -42.04 -27.78 32.43
C ARG A 467 -43.45 -27.65 31.82
N TYR A 468 -43.59 -27.65 30.50
CA TYR A 468 -44.88 -27.56 29.81
C TYR A 468 -45.21 -28.80 28.99
#